data_AF-A0A183DT86-F1
#
_entry.id   AF-A0A183DT86-F1
#
_cell.length_a   1.000
_cell.length_b   1.000
_cell.length_c   1.000
_cell.angle_alpha   90.00
_cell.angle_beta   90.00
_cell.angle_gamma   90.00
#
_symmetry.space_group_name_H-M   'P 1'
#
loop_
_entity.id
_entity.type
_entity.pdbx_description
1 polymer ?
#
loop_
_entity_poly.entity_id
_entity_poly.type
_entity_poly.pdbx_seq_one_letter_code
_entity_poly.pdbx_strand_id
1 'polypeptide(L)'
;MAPTEASLQVVMFLAARLCIATLLVGICESDVSLGLRKKTGKSPKRSEYGNRPRGVPYARTSACPNAKFHCLNRGFKAEDIPSSRVNDQICDCCDGSDEWDSAVDCPNVCNELGSKHREELRQRYELAKKGHIKRLELAKIGQQLKSEKLETMEKLKEEKEEVEKIRAEAEALKNEKTEKEREARQKHDDAWEGAIFKLFPMQDTLNCLDCCDGSDEWDSAVDCPNVCNELGSKHREELRLRYELAKKGHIKRLELAKIGQQLKSEKLETMEKLKEEKEEVEKIRAEAEALKNEKTEKEREARQKHDDAWEEEKKKYKRGYAQILFDAFDLNKDGKVHFEELKAFKEFDGGGDGVVSDDEAKVTLNYLLHYIKYLMEVIGRVIIRK
;
A
#
# COMPACT_ATOMS: atom_id res chain seq x y z
N MET A 1 -18.40 18.06 -20.89
CA MET A 1 -19.44 17.06 -21.20
C MET A 1 -19.15 15.82 -20.37
N ALA A 2 -19.71 15.77 -19.15
CA ALA A 2 -19.71 14.55 -18.36
C ALA A 2 -20.73 13.57 -18.97
N PRO A 3 -20.46 12.26 -19.00
CA PRO A 3 -21.40 11.28 -19.52
C PRO A 3 -22.66 11.27 -18.64
N THR A 4 -23.83 11.26 -19.26
CA THR A 4 -25.12 11.17 -18.55
C THR A 4 -25.26 9.84 -17.82
N GLU A 5 -26.09 9.78 -16.77
CA GLU A 5 -26.32 8.62 -15.90
C GLU A 5 -26.64 7.30 -16.63
N ALA A 6 -27.11 7.38 -17.88
CA ALA A 6 -27.30 6.23 -18.76
C ALA A 6 -25.98 5.48 -19.10
N SER A 7 -24.85 6.19 -19.10
CA SER A 7 -23.53 5.64 -19.46
C SER A 7 -22.96 4.73 -18.36
N LEU A 8 -23.23 5.06 -17.10
CA LEU A 8 -22.75 4.31 -15.94
C LEU A 8 -23.55 3.03 -15.69
N GLN A 9 -24.86 3.02 -16.02
CA GLN A 9 -25.68 1.81 -15.96
C GLN A 9 -25.26 0.78 -17.01
N VAL A 10 -24.86 1.20 -18.22
CA VAL A 10 -24.40 0.28 -19.28
C VAL A 10 -23.05 -0.36 -18.93
N VAL A 11 -22.13 0.39 -18.31
CA VAL A 11 -20.82 -0.13 -17.85
C VAL A 11 -20.98 -1.12 -16.69
N MET A 12 -21.92 -0.86 -15.76
CA MET A 12 -22.24 -1.78 -14.67
C MET A 12 -22.92 -3.08 -15.15
N PHE A 13 -23.81 -3.00 -16.14
CA PHE A 13 -24.46 -4.18 -16.74
C PHE A 13 -23.50 -5.03 -17.58
N LEU A 14 -22.54 -4.41 -18.28
CA LEU A 14 -21.50 -5.12 -19.03
C LEU A 14 -20.47 -5.79 -18.11
N ALA A 15 -20.06 -5.14 -17.02
CA ALA A 15 -19.16 -5.74 -16.02
C ALA A 15 -19.81 -6.92 -15.28
N ALA A 16 -21.12 -6.84 -14.96
CA ALA A 16 -21.87 -7.95 -14.37
C ALA A 16 -22.01 -9.14 -15.34
N ARG A 17 -22.20 -8.89 -16.64
CA ARG A 17 -22.23 -9.94 -17.67
C ARG A 17 -20.88 -10.60 -17.91
N LEU A 18 -19.77 -9.86 -17.82
CA LEU A 18 -18.41 -10.39 -17.89
C LEU A 18 -18.06 -11.27 -16.68
N CYS A 19 -18.50 -10.91 -15.47
CA CYS A 19 -18.30 -11.73 -14.26
C CYS A 19 -19.14 -13.02 -14.25
N ILE A 20 -20.36 -12.99 -14.81
CA ILE A 20 -21.19 -14.20 -14.95
C ILE A 20 -20.66 -15.10 -16.07
N ALA A 21 -20.11 -14.54 -17.15
CA ALA A 21 -19.46 -15.31 -18.21
C ALA A 21 -18.16 -16.01 -17.71
N THR A 22 -17.35 -15.37 -16.86
CA THR A 22 -16.15 -16.01 -16.28
C THR A 22 -16.49 -17.06 -15.22
N LEU A 23 -17.58 -16.88 -14.46
CA LEU A 23 -18.12 -17.91 -13.56
C LEU A 23 -18.73 -19.10 -14.31
N LEU A 24 -19.30 -18.90 -15.51
CA LEU A 24 -19.83 -19.98 -16.35
C LEU A 24 -18.75 -20.71 -17.16
N VAL A 25 -17.65 -20.04 -17.53
CA VAL A 25 -16.49 -20.70 -18.17
C VAL A 25 -15.69 -21.53 -17.15
N GLY A 26 -15.57 -21.06 -15.89
CA GLY A 26 -14.88 -21.80 -14.83
C GLY A 26 -15.56 -23.08 -14.33
N ILE A 27 -16.82 -23.34 -14.73
CA ILE A 27 -17.55 -24.58 -14.43
C ILE A 27 -17.49 -25.57 -15.61
N CYS A 28 -16.98 -25.16 -16.78
CA CYS A 28 -16.90 -26.00 -17.98
C CYS A 28 -15.55 -26.72 -18.21
N GLU A 29 -14.52 -26.52 -17.37
CA GLU A 29 -13.22 -27.22 -17.51
C GLU A 29 -12.83 -28.12 -16.33
N SER A 30 -13.70 -28.27 -15.33
CA SER A 30 -13.59 -29.39 -14.39
C SER A 30 -14.55 -30.49 -14.83
N ASP A 31 -13.98 -31.60 -15.30
CA ASP A 31 -14.67 -32.87 -15.57
C ASP A 31 -15.34 -33.42 -14.29
N VAL A 32 -16.42 -32.78 -13.84
CA VAL A 32 -17.39 -33.40 -12.94
C VAL A 32 -18.41 -34.06 -13.84
N SER A 33 -18.13 -35.32 -14.18
CA SER A 33 -19.07 -36.22 -14.82
C SER A 33 -20.28 -36.45 -13.90
N LEU A 34 -21.27 -35.57 -13.93
CA LEU A 34 -22.62 -35.87 -13.43
C LEU A 34 -23.30 -36.80 -14.45
N GLY A 35 -22.98 -38.08 -14.33
CA GLY A 35 -23.63 -39.14 -15.07
C GLY A 35 -25.13 -39.15 -14.79
N LEU A 36 -25.92 -38.59 -15.71
CA LEU A 36 -27.36 -38.85 -15.77
C LEU A 36 -27.56 -40.36 -15.95
N ARG A 37 -28.05 -41.00 -14.89
CA ARG A 37 -28.46 -42.41 -14.89
C ARG A 37 -29.59 -42.60 -15.92
N LYS A 38 -29.24 -42.97 -17.15
CA LYS A 38 -30.20 -43.62 -18.06
C LYS A 38 -30.62 -44.94 -17.41
N LYS A 39 -31.90 -45.08 -17.07
CA LYS A 39 -32.48 -46.37 -16.72
C LYS A 39 -32.46 -47.25 -17.98
N THR A 40 -31.37 -47.97 -18.20
CA THR A 40 -31.38 -49.10 -19.11
C THR A 40 -32.16 -50.22 -18.43
N GLY A 41 -33.28 -50.63 -19.03
CA GLY A 41 -34.09 -51.78 -18.60
C GLY A 41 -33.38 -53.11 -18.80
N LYS A 42 -32.22 -53.30 -18.17
CA LYS A 42 -31.57 -54.60 -18.04
C LYS A 42 -31.71 -55.06 -16.59
N SER A 43 -32.35 -56.20 -16.42
CA SER A 43 -32.45 -56.92 -15.15
C SER A 43 -31.06 -57.09 -14.54
N PRO A 44 -30.90 -56.94 -13.21
CA PRO A 44 -29.60 -57.13 -12.57
C PRO A 44 -29.14 -58.57 -12.78
N LYS A 45 -27.90 -58.75 -13.25
CA LYS A 45 -27.27 -60.08 -13.28
C LYS A 45 -27.22 -60.62 -11.85
N ARG A 46 -27.55 -61.90 -11.70
CA ARG A 46 -27.51 -62.63 -10.43
C ARG A 46 -26.10 -62.51 -9.85
N SER A 47 -25.99 -61.93 -8.66
CA SER A 47 -24.71 -61.84 -7.94
C SER A 47 -24.27 -63.24 -7.54
N GLU A 48 -23.10 -63.63 -8.02
CA GLU A 48 -22.32 -64.77 -7.56
C GLU A 48 -21.70 -64.44 -6.19
N TYR A 49 -22.55 -64.25 -5.18
CA TYR A 49 -22.13 -64.03 -3.80
C TYR A 49 -23.12 -64.77 -2.89
N GLY A 50 -22.57 -65.45 -1.88
CA GLY A 50 -23.18 -66.53 -1.09
C GLY A 50 -24.48 -66.21 -0.33
N ASN A 51 -24.91 -67.18 0.47
CA ASN A 51 -26.26 -67.26 1.03
C ASN A 51 -26.64 -66.03 1.89
N ARG A 52 -27.73 -65.38 1.48
CA ARG A 52 -28.35 -64.20 2.08
C ARG A 52 -29.60 -64.60 2.90
N PRO A 53 -29.80 -64.10 4.13
CA PRO A 53 -31.10 -64.11 4.79
C PRO A 53 -32.09 -63.21 4.03
N ARG A 54 -33.27 -63.73 3.68
CA ARG A 54 -34.30 -62.96 2.93
C ARG A 54 -34.79 -61.76 3.75
N GLY A 55 -34.78 -60.56 3.15
CA GLY A 55 -35.51 -59.39 3.66
C GLY A 55 -34.67 -58.17 4.09
N VAL A 56 -33.34 -58.31 4.22
CA VAL A 56 -32.47 -57.21 4.69
C VAL A 56 -31.74 -56.53 3.51
N PRO A 57 -31.83 -55.19 3.35
CA PRO A 57 -31.06 -54.47 2.34
C PRO A 57 -29.55 -54.59 2.58
N TYR A 58 -28.76 -54.72 1.49
CA TYR A 58 -27.30 -54.92 1.55
C TYR A 58 -26.55 -53.80 2.29
N ALA A 59 -27.15 -52.60 2.40
CA ALA A 59 -26.61 -51.44 3.09
C ALA A 59 -26.66 -51.53 4.64
N ARG A 60 -27.26 -52.58 5.21
CA ARG A 60 -27.42 -52.77 6.67
C ARG A 60 -26.60 -53.94 7.24
N THR A 61 -25.65 -54.46 6.48
CA THR A 61 -24.86 -55.64 6.85
C THR A 61 -23.39 -55.45 6.49
N SER A 62 -22.49 -56.13 7.20
CA SER A 62 -21.04 -56.11 6.97
C SER A 62 -20.56 -56.87 5.72
N ALA A 63 -21.48 -57.39 4.91
CA ALA A 63 -21.19 -58.26 3.78
C ALA A 63 -20.51 -57.58 2.57
N CYS A 64 -20.37 -56.25 2.56
CA CYS A 64 -19.76 -55.50 1.44
C CYS A 64 -18.54 -54.68 1.90
N PRO A 65 -17.34 -54.91 1.34
CA PRO A 65 -16.11 -54.24 1.78
C PRO A 65 -16.07 -52.72 1.49
N ASN A 66 -16.83 -52.24 0.50
CA ASN A 66 -16.87 -50.82 0.12
C ASN A 66 -18.22 -50.15 0.43
N ALA A 67 -19.11 -50.82 1.16
CA ALA A 67 -20.39 -50.22 1.53
C ALA A 67 -20.22 -49.32 2.77
N LYS A 68 -21.12 -48.35 2.92
CA LYS A 68 -21.22 -47.48 4.09
C LYS A 68 -22.57 -47.68 4.75
N PHE A 69 -22.57 -47.68 6.07
CA PHE A 69 -23.74 -47.68 6.90
C PHE A 69 -24.01 -46.26 7.40
N HIS A 70 -25.26 -45.80 7.30
CA HIS A 70 -25.66 -44.46 7.67
C HIS A 70 -26.30 -44.46 9.06
N CYS A 71 -25.58 -43.93 10.05
CA CYS A 71 -26.13 -43.69 11.38
C CYS A 71 -27.07 -42.47 11.31
N LEU A 72 -28.34 -42.65 11.65
CA LEU A 72 -29.31 -41.55 11.65
C LEU A 72 -29.09 -40.59 12.81
N ASN A 73 -28.57 -41.08 13.95
CA ASN A 73 -28.13 -40.30 15.11
C ASN A 73 -29.13 -39.20 15.50
N ARG A 74 -30.40 -39.56 15.69
CA ARG A 74 -31.46 -38.59 16.02
C ARG A 74 -31.10 -37.85 17.30
N GLY A 75 -30.97 -36.52 17.21
CA GLY A 75 -30.53 -35.67 18.33
C GLY A 75 -29.09 -35.18 18.23
N PHE A 76 -28.29 -35.73 17.30
CA PHE A 76 -26.92 -35.33 16.97
C PHE A 76 -26.69 -35.25 15.44
N LYS A 77 -25.43 -35.23 14.98
CA LYS A 77 -25.06 -35.25 13.56
C LYS A 77 -25.20 -36.67 13.01
N ALA A 78 -25.84 -36.79 11.84
CA ALA A 78 -25.82 -38.03 11.08
C ALA A 78 -24.40 -38.30 10.56
N GLU A 79 -23.97 -39.56 10.59
CA GLU A 79 -22.60 -39.94 10.27
C GLU A 79 -22.60 -41.26 9.50
N ASP A 80 -21.70 -41.38 8.52
CA ASP A 80 -21.54 -42.59 7.73
C ASP A 80 -20.33 -43.37 8.23
N ILE A 81 -20.55 -44.61 8.64
CA ILE A 81 -19.49 -45.53 9.06
C ILE A 81 -19.22 -46.59 7.97
N PRO A 82 -18.01 -47.17 7.90
CA PRO A 82 -17.73 -48.28 7.00
C PRO A 82 -18.59 -49.50 7.34
N SER A 83 -19.04 -50.26 6.33
CA SER A 83 -19.81 -51.49 6.58
C SER A 83 -19.04 -52.56 7.36
N SER A 84 -17.70 -52.48 7.44
CA SER A 84 -16.91 -53.37 8.29
C SER A 84 -17.19 -53.19 9.78
N ARG A 85 -17.74 -52.04 10.20
CA ARG A 85 -18.05 -51.69 11.58
C ARG A 85 -19.53 -51.86 11.93
N VAL A 86 -20.16 -52.87 11.35
CA VAL A 86 -21.57 -53.18 11.59
C VAL A 86 -21.63 -54.59 12.14
N ASN A 87 -22.14 -54.73 13.36
CA ASN A 87 -22.12 -55.95 14.15
C ASN A 87 -20.69 -56.47 14.43
N ASP A 88 -19.74 -55.57 14.67
CA ASP A 88 -18.34 -55.90 15.01
C ASP A 88 -18.07 -55.89 16.53
N GLN A 89 -19.12 -55.76 17.34
CA GLN A 89 -19.10 -55.68 18.80
C GLN A 89 -18.54 -54.35 19.36
N ILE A 90 -18.41 -53.32 18.52
CA ILE A 90 -17.99 -51.98 18.91
C ILE A 90 -19.15 -51.01 18.62
N CYS A 91 -19.49 -50.15 19.59
CA CYS A 91 -20.53 -49.13 19.40
C CYS A 91 -19.93 -47.88 18.71
N ASP A 92 -20.01 -47.81 17.38
CA ASP A 92 -19.57 -46.68 16.57
C ASP A 92 -20.67 -45.62 16.39
N CYS A 93 -21.93 -46.02 16.19
CA CYS A 93 -23.05 -45.06 16.10
C CYS A 93 -23.50 -44.61 17.50
N CYS A 94 -23.76 -43.31 17.71
CA CYS A 94 -24.23 -42.82 19.01
C CYS A 94 -25.64 -43.32 19.37
N ASP A 95 -26.43 -43.77 18.38
CA ASP A 95 -27.77 -44.31 18.57
C ASP A 95 -27.77 -45.84 18.74
N GLY A 96 -26.60 -46.49 18.63
CA GLY A 96 -26.42 -47.94 18.71
C GLY A 96 -27.04 -48.72 17.55
N SER A 97 -27.35 -48.06 16.43
CA SER A 97 -28.05 -48.69 15.30
C SER A 97 -27.17 -49.62 14.45
N ASP A 98 -25.87 -49.57 14.64
CA ASP A 98 -24.83 -50.41 14.05
C ASP A 98 -24.77 -51.82 14.65
N GLU A 99 -24.99 -51.96 15.95
CA GLU A 99 -24.90 -53.22 16.70
C GLU A 99 -26.29 -53.81 16.97
N TRP A 100 -27.00 -54.19 15.91
CA TRP A 100 -28.38 -54.69 16.01
C TRP A 100 -28.49 -56.23 16.11
N ASP A 101 -27.44 -56.97 15.78
CA ASP A 101 -27.37 -58.46 15.79
C ASP A 101 -26.12 -58.99 16.52
N SER A 102 -25.45 -58.15 17.32
CA SER A 102 -24.26 -58.55 18.07
C SER A 102 -24.58 -58.86 19.53
N ALA A 103 -23.60 -59.42 20.25
CA ALA A 103 -23.76 -59.78 21.66
C ALA A 103 -23.65 -58.58 22.63
N VAL A 104 -23.46 -57.36 22.10
CA VAL A 104 -23.22 -56.13 22.87
C VAL A 104 -24.46 -55.24 22.81
N ASP A 105 -24.89 -54.71 23.95
CA ASP A 105 -26.00 -53.75 24.04
C ASP A 105 -25.45 -52.31 24.05
N CYS A 106 -25.71 -51.55 22.98
CA CYS A 106 -25.22 -50.19 22.81
C CYS A 106 -26.28 -49.15 23.24
N PRO A 107 -26.09 -48.42 24.35
CA PRO A 107 -27.04 -47.41 24.80
C PRO A 107 -26.99 -46.15 23.91
N ASN A 108 -28.15 -45.53 23.69
CA ASN A 108 -28.25 -44.30 22.90
C ASN A 108 -27.75 -43.07 23.69
N VAL A 109 -26.61 -42.52 23.27
CA VAL A 109 -25.96 -41.34 23.86
C VAL A 109 -26.04 -40.08 22.99
N CYS A 110 -26.79 -40.13 21.87
CA CYS A 110 -26.84 -39.02 20.90
C CYS A 110 -27.34 -37.70 21.49
N ASN A 111 -28.28 -37.73 22.43
CA ASN A 111 -28.87 -36.50 22.98
C ASN A 111 -27.85 -35.68 23.79
N GLU A 112 -26.99 -36.34 24.55
CA GLU A 112 -25.95 -35.70 25.35
C GLU A 112 -24.80 -35.17 24.49
N LEU A 113 -24.36 -35.95 23.50
CA LEU A 113 -23.36 -35.49 22.52
C LEU A 113 -23.89 -34.31 21.70
N GLY A 114 -25.16 -34.37 21.30
CA GLY A 114 -25.83 -33.30 20.58
C GLY A 114 -26.00 -32.02 21.39
N SER A 115 -26.29 -32.11 22.69
CA SER A 115 -26.42 -30.91 23.54
C SER A 115 -25.10 -30.16 23.67
N LYS A 116 -24.00 -30.88 23.92
CA LYS A 116 -22.63 -30.33 23.96
C LYS A 116 -22.24 -29.70 22.63
N HIS A 117 -22.43 -30.40 21.52
CA HIS A 117 -22.09 -29.87 20.19
C HIS A 117 -22.88 -28.60 19.82
N ARG A 118 -24.17 -28.54 20.18
CA ARG A 118 -24.99 -27.32 19.98
C ARG A 118 -24.52 -26.16 20.85
N GLU A 119 -24.03 -26.43 22.05
CA GLU A 119 -23.44 -25.40 22.91
C GLU A 119 -22.13 -24.86 22.34
N GLU A 120 -21.22 -25.74 21.91
CA GLU A 120 -19.96 -25.35 21.24
C GLU A 120 -20.21 -24.52 19.97
N LEU A 121 -21.15 -24.95 19.13
CA LEU A 121 -21.55 -24.20 17.93
C LEU A 121 -22.11 -22.82 18.28
N ARG A 122 -22.93 -22.70 19.35
CA ARG A 122 -23.44 -21.41 19.82
C ARG A 122 -22.33 -20.49 20.28
N GLN A 123 -21.36 -21.00 21.04
CA GLN A 123 -20.21 -20.21 21.49
C GLN A 123 -19.37 -19.72 20.30
N ARG A 124 -19.10 -20.59 19.33
CA ARG A 124 -18.38 -20.22 18.09
C ARG A 124 -19.15 -19.18 17.28
N TYR A 125 -20.46 -19.33 17.16
CA TYR A 125 -21.32 -18.38 16.45
C TYR A 125 -21.30 -17.01 17.12
N GLU A 126 -21.44 -16.93 18.45
CA GLU A 126 -21.41 -15.66 19.17
C GLU A 126 -20.04 -14.97 19.07
N LEU A 127 -18.94 -15.73 19.12
CA LEU A 127 -17.60 -15.19 18.88
C LEU A 127 -17.47 -14.64 17.46
N ALA A 128 -17.91 -15.39 16.45
CA ALA A 128 -17.89 -14.96 15.05
C ALA A 128 -18.76 -13.72 14.82
N LYS A 129 -19.93 -13.64 15.47
CA LYS A 129 -20.85 -12.50 15.42
C LYS A 129 -20.20 -11.25 16.00
N LYS A 130 -19.56 -11.34 17.17
CA LYS A 130 -18.80 -10.24 17.77
C LYS A 130 -17.66 -9.77 16.85
N GLY A 131 -16.91 -10.71 16.29
CA GLY A 131 -15.84 -10.41 15.32
C GLY A 131 -16.35 -9.73 14.05
N HIS A 132 -17.50 -10.16 13.53
CA HIS A 132 -18.14 -9.57 12.36
C HIS A 132 -18.62 -8.14 12.61
N ILE A 133 -19.26 -7.88 13.76
CA ILE A 133 -19.69 -6.53 14.15
C ILE A 133 -18.50 -5.58 14.21
N LYS A 134 -17.39 -5.99 14.86
CA LYS A 134 -16.19 -5.15 14.94
C LYS A 134 -15.55 -4.91 13.57
N ARG A 135 -15.53 -5.93 12.70
CA ARG A 135 -15.03 -5.78 11.32
C ARG A 135 -15.85 -4.77 10.52
N LEU A 136 -17.18 -4.80 10.66
CA LEU A 136 -18.06 -3.83 10.01
C LEU A 136 -17.81 -2.39 10.52
N GLU A 137 -17.64 -2.22 11.83
CA GLU A 137 -17.32 -0.93 12.44
C GLU A 137 -15.98 -0.38 11.90
N LEU A 138 -14.93 -1.20 11.91
CA LEU A 138 -13.61 -0.82 11.38
C LEU A 138 -13.64 -0.53 9.88
N ALA A 139 -14.44 -1.26 9.11
CA ALA A 139 -14.62 -1.00 7.68
C ALA A 139 -15.28 0.37 7.44
N LYS A 140 -16.28 0.76 8.25
CA LYS A 140 -16.92 2.09 8.16
C LYS A 140 -15.94 3.20 8.51
N ILE A 141 -15.18 3.05 9.59
CA ILE A 141 -14.15 4.02 9.99
C ILE A 141 -13.09 4.14 8.89
N GLY A 142 -12.65 3.01 8.33
CA GLY A 142 -11.70 2.99 7.20
C GLY A 142 -12.23 3.69 5.95
N GLN A 143 -13.53 3.58 5.66
CA GLN A 143 -14.19 4.32 4.58
C GLN A 143 -14.23 5.83 4.85
N GLN A 144 -14.59 6.24 6.07
CA GLN A 144 -14.62 7.66 6.48
C GLN A 144 -13.23 8.30 6.42
N LEU A 145 -12.22 7.65 6.98
CA LEU A 145 -10.83 8.15 6.90
C LEU A 145 -10.33 8.24 5.45
N LYS A 146 -10.78 7.34 4.58
CA LYS A 146 -10.44 7.39 3.16
C LYS A 146 -11.12 8.57 2.48
N SER A 147 -12.40 8.83 2.74
CA SER A 147 -13.10 9.99 2.16
C SER A 147 -12.50 11.31 2.65
N GLU A 148 -12.22 11.43 3.95
CA GLU A 148 -11.56 12.62 4.52
C GLU A 148 -10.16 12.86 3.88
N LYS A 149 -9.37 11.80 3.70
CA LYS A 149 -8.07 11.89 3.03
C LYS A 149 -8.20 12.27 1.55
N LEU A 150 -9.24 11.80 0.87
CA LEU A 150 -9.48 12.19 -0.52
C LEU A 150 -9.87 13.66 -0.64
N GLU A 151 -10.76 14.16 0.24
CA GLU A 151 -11.16 15.57 0.28
C GLU A 151 -9.98 16.50 0.58
N THR A 152 -9.13 16.13 1.55
CA THR A 152 -7.90 16.89 1.86
C THR A 152 -6.90 16.86 0.70
N MET A 153 -6.78 15.73 0.00
CA MET A 153 -5.94 15.63 -1.20
C MET A 153 -6.47 16.48 -2.36
N GLU A 154 -7.78 16.62 -2.52
CA GLU A 154 -8.37 17.51 -3.53
C GLU A 154 -8.11 18.99 -3.19
N LYS A 155 -8.34 19.41 -1.94
CA LYS A 155 -8.02 20.77 -1.49
C LYS A 155 -6.55 21.12 -1.70
N LEU A 156 -5.63 20.22 -1.33
CA LEU A 156 -4.20 20.42 -1.55
C LEU A 156 -3.82 20.50 -3.04
N LYS A 157 -4.56 19.84 -3.93
CA LYS A 157 -4.34 19.96 -5.38
C LYS A 157 -4.80 21.33 -5.89
N GLU A 158 -5.96 21.81 -5.44
CA GLU A 158 -6.47 23.14 -5.78
C GLU A 158 -5.51 24.24 -5.30
N GLU A 159 -5.07 24.17 -4.04
CA GLU A 159 -4.06 25.10 -3.48
C GLU A 159 -2.75 25.05 -4.28
N LYS A 160 -2.31 23.85 -4.70
CA LYS A 160 -1.11 23.72 -5.53
C LYS A 160 -1.29 24.37 -6.90
N GLU A 161 -2.42 24.18 -7.55
CA GLU A 161 -2.72 24.81 -8.85
C GLU A 161 -2.80 26.34 -8.74
N GLU A 162 -3.38 26.86 -7.65
CA GLU A 162 -3.40 28.30 -7.39
C GLU A 162 -1.98 28.86 -7.20
N VAL A 163 -1.15 28.20 -6.40
CA VAL A 163 0.26 28.58 -6.21
C VAL A 163 1.05 28.51 -7.53
N GLU A 164 0.78 27.53 -8.39
CA GLU A 164 1.43 27.44 -9.71
C GLU A 164 0.98 28.57 -10.65
N LYS A 165 -0.29 28.97 -10.63
CA LYS A 165 -0.78 30.15 -11.39
C LYS A 165 -0.12 31.43 -10.92
N ILE A 166 -0.07 31.68 -9.61
CA ILE A 166 0.59 32.86 -9.04
C ILE A 166 2.08 32.90 -9.43
N ARG A 167 2.76 31.75 -9.39
CA ARG A 167 4.16 31.66 -9.84
C ARG A 167 4.32 32.00 -11.34
N ALA A 168 3.44 31.47 -12.19
CA ALA A 168 3.48 31.74 -13.63
C ALA A 168 3.20 33.21 -13.94
N GLU A 169 2.24 33.84 -13.26
CA GLU A 169 1.95 35.27 -13.39
C GLU A 169 3.12 36.14 -12.91
N ALA A 170 3.73 35.79 -11.78
CA ALA A 170 4.92 36.48 -11.26
C ALA A 170 6.11 36.37 -12.23
N GLU A 171 6.30 35.21 -12.86
CA GLU A 171 7.33 34.99 -13.86
C GLU A 171 7.05 35.76 -15.16
N ALA A 172 5.80 35.79 -15.62
CA ALA A 172 5.39 36.57 -16.79
C ALA A 172 5.61 38.08 -16.58
N LEU A 173 5.18 38.61 -15.42
CA LEU A 173 5.41 40.02 -15.05
C LEU A 173 6.90 40.36 -14.96
N LYS A 174 7.72 39.42 -14.45
CA LYS A 174 9.17 39.58 -14.40
C LYS A 174 9.75 39.65 -15.82
N ASN A 175 9.35 38.74 -16.71
CA ASN A 175 9.83 38.70 -18.09
C ASN A 175 9.40 39.94 -18.89
N GLU A 176 8.17 40.42 -18.70
CA GLU A 176 7.68 41.66 -19.32
C GLU A 176 8.47 42.88 -18.83
N LYS A 177 8.72 42.99 -17.52
CA LYS A 177 9.57 44.06 -16.97
C LYS A 177 10.98 44.01 -17.55
N THR A 178 11.60 42.83 -17.64
CA THR A 178 12.95 42.69 -18.21
C THR A 178 12.99 43.02 -19.69
N GLU A 179 11.94 42.71 -20.46
CA GLU A 179 11.90 43.02 -21.89
C GLU A 179 11.69 44.52 -22.12
N LYS A 180 10.81 45.18 -21.35
CA LYS A 180 10.67 46.64 -21.38
C LYS A 180 11.97 47.35 -21.02
N GLU A 181 12.71 46.82 -20.04
CA GLU A 181 14.05 47.33 -19.68
C GLU A 181 15.04 47.16 -20.84
N ARG A 182 15.04 46.00 -21.51
CA ARG A 182 15.89 45.70 -22.67
C ARG A 182 15.57 46.62 -23.86
N GLU A 183 14.30 46.80 -24.19
CA GLU A 183 13.86 47.69 -25.26
C GLU A 183 14.19 49.15 -24.97
N ALA A 184 13.97 49.61 -23.74
CA ALA A 184 14.32 50.98 -23.34
C ALA A 184 15.83 51.22 -23.45
N ARG A 185 16.64 50.23 -23.06
CA ARG A 185 18.10 50.27 -23.22
C ARG A 185 18.49 50.31 -24.71
N GLN A 186 17.90 49.46 -25.55
CA GLN A 186 18.21 49.44 -26.98
C GLN A 186 17.82 50.76 -27.67
N LYS A 187 16.62 51.31 -27.39
CA LYS A 187 16.20 52.62 -27.93
C LYS A 187 17.13 53.75 -27.47
N HIS A 188 17.59 53.70 -26.23
CA HIS A 188 18.57 54.66 -25.72
C HIS A 188 19.90 54.55 -26.47
N ASP A 189 20.41 53.33 -26.67
CA ASP A 189 21.67 53.07 -27.35
C ASP A 189 21.61 53.48 -28.83
N ASP A 190 20.54 53.12 -29.55
CA ASP A 190 20.31 53.51 -30.96
C ASP A 190 20.18 55.05 -31.12
N ALA A 191 19.45 55.70 -30.21
CA ALA A 191 19.33 57.16 -30.20
C ALA A 191 20.67 57.84 -29.90
N TRP A 192 21.50 57.23 -29.05
CA TRP A 192 22.84 57.72 -28.74
C TRP A 192 23.78 57.61 -29.94
N GLU A 193 23.79 56.47 -30.66
CA GLU A 193 24.57 56.31 -31.89
C GLU A 193 24.10 57.27 -33.00
N GLY A 194 22.78 57.40 -33.19
CA GLY A 194 22.23 58.34 -34.17
C GLY A 194 22.53 59.81 -33.83
N ALA A 195 22.56 60.18 -32.55
CA ALA A 195 22.96 61.51 -32.12
C ALA A 195 24.45 61.77 -32.37
N ILE A 196 25.31 60.76 -32.15
CA ILE A 196 26.74 60.85 -32.48
C ILE A 196 26.95 61.08 -33.97
N PHE A 197 26.26 60.32 -34.82
CA PHE A 197 26.37 60.44 -36.28
C PHE A 197 25.92 61.82 -36.80
N LYS A 198 24.87 62.41 -36.21
CA LYS A 198 24.41 63.76 -36.57
C LYS A 198 25.33 64.88 -36.07
N LEU A 199 26.00 64.67 -34.94
CA LEU A 199 26.96 65.62 -34.38
C LEU A 199 28.30 65.58 -35.11
N PHE A 200 28.66 64.46 -35.73
CA PHE A 200 29.89 64.27 -36.50
C PHE A 200 29.57 63.73 -37.90
N PRO A 201 28.98 64.54 -38.79
CA PRO A 201 28.94 64.19 -40.20
C PRO A 201 30.38 64.17 -40.70
N MET A 202 30.87 63.00 -41.12
CA MET A 202 32.16 62.87 -41.78
C MET A 202 32.04 63.57 -43.14
N GLN A 203 32.42 64.84 -43.19
CA GLN A 203 32.42 65.65 -44.40
C GLN A 203 33.75 65.44 -45.12
N ASP A 204 33.72 64.63 -46.17
CA ASP A 204 34.75 64.66 -47.20
C ASP A 204 34.53 65.90 -48.06
N THR A 205 35.01 67.06 -47.60
CA THR A 205 35.10 68.26 -48.44
C THR A 205 36.48 68.36 -49.07
N LEU A 206 36.56 67.87 -50.30
CA LEU A 206 37.18 68.51 -51.46
C LEU A 206 38.30 69.56 -51.19
N ASN A 207 39.55 69.11 -51.34
CA ASN A 207 40.62 69.70 -52.18
C ASN A 207 41.15 71.16 -51.99
N CYS A 208 40.95 71.86 -50.87
CA CYS A 208 41.99 72.78 -50.34
C CYS A 208 42.22 72.30 -48.88
N LEU A 209 43.31 71.57 -48.57
CA LEU A 209 43.46 70.96 -47.25
C LEU A 209 44.89 71.04 -46.72
N ASP A 210 45.23 72.15 -46.06
CA ASP A 210 45.99 72.12 -44.79
C ASP A 210 45.91 73.44 -43.97
N CYS A 211 45.62 74.61 -44.56
CA CYS A 211 45.46 75.89 -43.82
C CYS A 211 44.24 76.74 -44.26
N CYS A 212 43.49 77.27 -43.28
CA CYS A 212 42.25 78.02 -43.54
C CYS A 212 42.45 79.44 -44.10
N ASP A 213 43.69 79.93 -44.12
CA ASP A 213 44.07 81.25 -44.60
C ASP A 213 44.65 81.23 -46.02
N GLY A 214 44.71 80.04 -46.65
CA GLY A 214 45.19 79.84 -48.02
C GLY A 214 46.71 80.02 -48.17
N SER A 215 47.45 79.99 -47.07
CA SER A 215 48.90 80.25 -47.06
C SER A 215 49.75 79.07 -47.58
N ASP A 216 49.12 77.92 -47.79
CA ASP A 216 49.69 76.64 -48.21
C ASP A 216 49.67 76.41 -49.74
N GLU A 217 48.96 77.23 -50.52
CA GLU A 217 48.75 77.08 -51.98
C GLU A 217 49.33 78.27 -52.79
N TRP A 218 50.43 78.89 -52.34
CA TRP A 218 50.95 80.14 -52.92
C TRP A 218 51.48 80.04 -54.37
N ASP A 219 51.67 78.84 -54.90
CA ASP A 219 52.21 78.55 -56.24
C ASP A 219 51.22 77.79 -57.15
N SER A 220 49.98 77.58 -56.71
CA SER A 220 48.96 76.92 -57.51
C SER A 220 48.10 77.97 -58.24
N ALA A 221 47.59 77.61 -59.43
CA ALA A 221 46.72 78.50 -60.21
C ALA A 221 45.29 78.60 -59.63
N VAL A 222 45.08 78.17 -58.39
CA VAL A 222 43.77 78.04 -57.73
C VAL A 222 43.64 79.14 -56.67
N ASP A 223 42.62 79.98 -56.82
CA ASP A 223 42.28 81.03 -55.85
C ASP A 223 41.50 80.41 -54.67
N CYS A 224 42.19 80.02 -53.59
CA CYS A 224 41.54 79.58 -52.34
C CYS A 224 41.34 80.81 -51.40
N PRO A 225 40.10 81.23 -51.08
CA PRO A 225 39.81 82.38 -50.22
C PRO A 225 40.08 82.09 -48.73
N ASN A 226 40.54 83.09 -47.96
CA ASN A 226 40.71 82.96 -46.51
C ASN A 226 39.35 82.84 -45.79
N VAL A 227 39.12 81.68 -45.18
CA VAL A 227 37.87 81.32 -44.49
C VAL A 227 38.07 81.04 -42.99
N CYS A 228 39.24 81.35 -42.41
CA CYS A 228 39.56 81.05 -41.01
C CYS A 228 38.53 81.61 -40.00
N ASN A 229 38.01 82.81 -40.22
CA ASN A 229 37.06 83.43 -39.30
C ASN A 229 35.68 82.72 -39.33
N GLU A 230 35.22 82.30 -40.52
CA GLU A 230 33.97 81.58 -40.69
C GLU A 230 34.07 80.12 -40.22
N LEU A 231 35.19 79.44 -40.49
CA LEU A 231 35.49 78.11 -39.97
C LEU A 231 35.57 78.13 -38.44
N GLY A 232 36.26 79.13 -37.87
CA GLY A 232 36.38 79.30 -36.44
C GLY A 232 35.05 79.63 -35.75
N SER A 233 34.17 80.41 -36.37
CA SER A 233 32.84 80.71 -35.81
C SER A 233 31.93 79.49 -35.84
N LYS A 234 31.87 78.77 -36.98
CA LYS A 234 31.13 77.51 -37.11
C LYS A 234 31.62 76.46 -36.12
N HIS A 235 32.93 76.27 -35.99
CA HIS A 235 33.50 75.31 -35.04
C HIS A 235 33.20 75.64 -33.57
N ARG A 236 33.22 76.94 -33.20
CA ARG A 236 32.82 77.38 -31.85
C ARG A 236 31.33 77.13 -31.58
N GLU A 237 30.48 77.34 -32.58
CA GLU A 237 29.04 77.07 -32.47
C GLU A 237 28.75 75.57 -32.36
N GLU A 238 29.45 74.75 -33.15
CA GLU A 238 29.40 73.28 -33.11
C GLU A 238 29.87 72.74 -31.74
N LEU A 239 31.00 73.22 -31.22
CA LEU A 239 31.49 72.89 -29.88
C LEU A 239 30.47 73.25 -28.79
N ARG A 240 29.78 74.39 -28.95
CA ARG A 240 28.77 74.85 -27.99
C ARG A 240 27.54 73.95 -28.00
N LEU A 241 27.04 73.58 -29.17
CA LEU A 241 25.96 72.60 -29.36
C LEU A 241 26.34 71.23 -28.79
N ARG A 242 27.56 70.77 -29.05
CA ARG A 242 28.09 69.50 -28.52
C ARG A 242 28.16 69.50 -26.99
N TYR A 243 28.60 70.61 -26.40
CA TYR A 243 28.63 70.79 -24.96
C TYR A 243 27.23 70.77 -24.33
N GLU A 244 26.26 71.47 -24.91
CA GLU A 244 24.88 71.45 -24.41
C GLU A 244 24.25 70.06 -24.49
N LEU A 245 24.50 69.33 -25.57
CA LEU A 245 23.98 67.98 -25.77
C LEU A 245 24.63 66.99 -24.79
N ALA A 246 25.93 67.11 -24.56
CA ALA A 246 26.64 66.35 -23.52
C ALA A 246 26.10 66.66 -22.11
N LYS A 247 25.78 67.93 -21.82
CA LYS A 247 25.19 68.35 -20.54
C LYS A 247 23.79 67.75 -20.33
N LYS A 248 22.91 67.81 -21.35
CA LYS A 248 21.57 67.19 -21.31
C LYS A 248 21.68 65.67 -21.15
N GLY A 249 22.59 65.02 -21.88
CA GLY A 249 22.85 63.58 -21.74
C GLY A 249 23.35 63.19 -20.34
N HIS A 250 24.23 63.99 -19.74
CA HIS A 250 24.71 63.77 -18.37
C HIS A 250 23.60 63.90 -17.33
N ILE A 251 22.73 64.92 -17.46
CA ILE A 251 21.57 65.09 -16.58
C ILE A 251 20.64 63.88 -16.66
N LYS A 252 20.34 63.38 -17.87
CA LYS A 252 19.48 62.21 -18.05
C LYS A 252 20.09 60.93 -17.48
N ARG A 253 21.41 60.73 -17.66
CA ARG A 253 22.13 59.60 -17.05
C ARG A 253 22.08 59.63 -15.51
N LEU A 254 22.19 60.81 -14.90
CA LEU A 254 22.01 60.97 -13.46
C LEU A 254 20.60 60.63 -12.99
N GLU A 255 19.56 61.03 -13.73
CA GLU A 255 18.17 60.65 -13.43
C GLU A 255 17.96 59.13 -13.52
N LEU A 256 18.42 58.50 -14.59
CA LEU A 256 18.30 57.05 -14.78
C LEU A 256 19.10 56.27 -13.72
N ALA A 257 20.27 56.77 -13.32
CA ALA A 257 21.05 56.17 -12.24
C ALA A 257 20.31 56.23 -10.89
N LYS A 258 19.61 57.34 -10.58
CA LYS A 258 18.78 57.46 -9.38
C LYS A 258 17.59 56.48 -9.41
N ILE A 259 16.89 56.39 -10.53
CA ILE A 259 15.76 55.46 -10.70
C ILE A 259 16.25 54.00 -10.58
N GLY A 260 17.38 53.68 -11.20
CA GLY A 260 18.01 52.35 -11.08
C GLY A 260 18.42 52.01 -9.65
N GLN A 261 18.91 52.99 -8.88
CA GLN A 261 19.18 52.81 -7.44
C GLN A 261 17.91 52.56 -6.63
N GLN A 262 16.83 53.30 -6.89
CA GLN A 262 15.53 53.12 -6.22
C GLN A 262 14.91 51.75 -6.50
N LEU A 263 14.88 51.33 -7.77
CA LEU A 263 14.39 49.99 -8.14
C LEU A 263 15.21 48.88 -7.50
N LYS A 264 16.54 49.08 -7.38
CA LYS A 264 17.42 48.12 -6.73
C LYS A 264 17.15 48.05 -5.22
N SER A 265 16.93 49.17 -4.53
CA SER A 265 16.60 49.16 -3.10
C SER A 265 15.24 48.51 -2.85
N GLU A 266 14.20 48.86 -3.62
CA GLU A 266 12.87 48.23 -3.52
C GLU A 266 12.92 46.71 -3.74
N LYS A 267 13.73 46.27 -4.71
CA LYS A 267 13.93 44.84 -4.97
C LYS A 267 14.71 44.15 -3.85
N LEU A 268 15.63 44.85 -3.20
CA LEU A 268 16.36 44.30 -2.05
C LEU A 268 15.42 44.12 -0.86
N GLU A 269 14.60 45.13 -0.56
CA GLU A 269 13.63 45.11 0.54
C GLU A 269 12.58 44.00 0.35
N THR A 270 12.05 43.83 -0.87
CA THR A 270 11.11 42.74 -1.17
C THR A 270 11.78 41.37 -1.05
N MET A 271 13.04 41.24 -1.47
CA MET A 271 13.81 40.00 -1.28
C MET A 271 14.10 39.70 0.20
N GLU A 272 14.32 40.71 1.03
CA GLU A 272 14.49 40.53 2.49
C GLU A 272 13.18 40.07 3.14
N LYS A 273 12.05 40.71 2.83
CA LYS A 273 10.72 40.28 3.33
C LYS A 273 10.41 38.83 2.94
N LEU A 274 10.67 38.46 1.69
CA LEU A 274 10.47 37.07 1.23
C LEU A 274 11.41 36.06 1.91
N LYS A 275 12.61 36.49 2.31
CA LYS A 275 13.52 35.63 3.10
C LYS A 275 12.98 35.42 4.51
N GLU A 276 12.49 36.47 5.16
CA GLU A 276 11.89 36.39 6.49
C GLU A 276 10.65 35.48 6.49
N GLU A 277 9.73 35.68 5.54
CA GLU A 277 8.56 34.82 5.36
C GLU A 277 8.95 33.35 5.10
N LYS A 278 10.01 33.11 4.30
CA LYS A 278 10.51 31.76 4.06
C LYS A 278 11.07 31.13 5.33
N GLU A 279 11.85 31.87 6.12
CA GLU A 279 12.39 31.38 7.40
C GLU A 279 11.28 31.05 8.40
N GLU A 280 10.21 31.84 8.45
CA GLU A 280 9.04 31.57 9.28
C GLU A 280 8.31 30.28 8.85
N VAL A 281 8.09 30.11 7.54
CA VAL A 281 7.49 28.88 6.98
C VAL A 281 8.37 27.65 7.26
N GLU A 282 9.69 27.78 7.17
CA GLU A 282 10.62 26.68 7.48
C GLU A 282 10.58 26.31 8.98
N LYS A 283 10.46 27.28 9.89
CA LYS A 283 10.26 27.02 11.33
C LYS A 283 8.97 26.26 11.61
N ILE A 284 7.85 26.73 11.05
CA ILE A 284 6.54 26.07 11.21
C ILE A 284 6.60 24.63 10.69
N ARG A 285 7.26 24.42 9.54
CA ARG A 285 7.44 23.08 8.96
C ARG A 285 8.27 22.18 9.87
N ALA A 286 9.37 22.69 10.42
CA ALA A 286 10.23 21.94 11.33
C ALA A 286 9.49 21.55 12.63
N GLU A 287 8.71 22.46 13.19
CA GLU A 287 7.87 22.19 14.37
C GLU A 287 6.78 21.13 14.07
N ALA A 288 6.10 21.24 12.93
CA ALA A 288 5.11 20.26 12.51
C ALA A 288 5.72 18.87 12.29
N GLU A 289 6.93 18.81 11.72
CA GLU A 289 7.68 17.56 11.53
C GLU A 289 8.14 16.96 12.86
N ALA A 290 8.61 17.79 13.79
CA ALA A 290 8.97 17.35 15.15
C ALA A 290 7.77 16.76 15.90
N LEU A 291 6.61 17.43 15.88
CA LEU A 291 5.38 16.92 16.50
C LEU A 291 4.90 15.61 15.86
N LYS A 292 5.02 15.49 14.54
CA LYS A 292 4.68 14.26 13.82
C LYS A 292 5.61 13.12 14.26
N ASN A 293 6.92 13.36 14.29
CA ASN A 293 7.91 12.36 14.69
C ASN A 293 7.71 11.90 16.14
N GLU A 294 7.43 12.84 17.06
CA GLU A 294 7.10 12.51 18.45
C GLU A 294 5.84 11.64 18.56
N LYS A 295 4.78 11.98 17.81
CA LYS A 295 3.53 11.19 17.81
C LYS A 295 3.75 9.79 17.25
N THR A 296 4.51 9.66 16.15
CA THR A 296 4.83 8.35 15.57
C THR A 296 5.71 7.51 16.48
N GLU A 297 6.61 8.15 17.24
CA GLU A 297 7.47 7.44 18.19
C GLU A 297 6.66 6.91 19.38
N LYS A 298 5.75 7.73 19.93
CA LYS A 298 4.80 7.27 20.98
C LYS A 298 3.92 6.12 20.50
N GLU A 299 3.45 6.16 19.25
CA GLU A 299 2.68 5.06 18.65
C GLU A 299 3.53 3.79 18.50
N ARG A 300 4.78 3.93 18.04
CA ARG A 300 5.74 2.83 17.92
C ARG A 300 6.05 2.20 19.27
N GLU A 301 6.30 3.00 20.30
CA GLU A 301 6.53 2.53 21.67
C GLU A 301 5.30 1.81 22.24
N ALA A 302 4.10 2.37 22.04
CA ALA A 302 2.86 1.73 22.50
C ALA A 302 2.64 0.37 21.80
N ARG A 303 2.90 0.31 20.49
CA ARG A 303 2.82 -0.93 19.71
C ARG A 303 3.85 -1.95 20.19
N GLN A 304 5.09 -1.52 20.41
CA GLN A 304 6.15 -2.41 20.91
C GLN A 304 5.81 -2.97 22.29
N LYS A 305 5.34 -2.12 23.23
CA LYS A 305 4.88 -2.57 24.55
C LYS A 305 3.74 -3.57 24.46
N HIS A 306 2.78 -3.35 23.56
CA HIS A 306 1.69 -4.28 23.32
C HIS A 306 2.20 -5.61 22.77
N ASP A 307 3.07 -5.58 21.76
CA ASP A 307 3.60 -6.78 21.11
C ASP A 307 4.48 -7.60 22.08
N ASP A 308 5.31 -6.93 22.88
CA ASP A 308 6.11 -7.56 23.94
C ASP A 308 5.23 -8.18 25.03
N ALA A 309 4.18 -7.47 25.48
CA ALA A 309 3.23 -8.00 26.46
C ALA A 309 2.47 -9.22 25.91
N TRP A 310 2.08 -9.17 24.64
CA TRP A 310 1.41 -10.28 23.95
C TRP A 310 2.31 -11.50 23.79
N GLU A 311 3.60 -11.32 23.49
CA GLU A 311 4.55 -12.43 23.42
C GLU A 311 4.84 -13.03 24.80
N GLU A 312 4.91 -12.21 25.86
CA GLU A 312 5.00 -12.73 27.24
C GLU A 312 3.73 -13.50 27.66
N GLU A 313 2.55 -13.02 27.29
CA GLU A 313 1.29 -13.72 27.54
C GLU A 313 1.22 -15.06 26.78
N LYS A 314 1.65 -15.08 25.50
CA LYS A 314 1.83 -16.32 24.74
C LYS A 314 2.81 -17.28 25.40
N LYS A 315 3.95 -16.79 25.91
CA LYS A 315 4.92 -17.63 26.63
C LYS A 315 4.31 -18.23 27.90
N LYS A 316 3.54 -17.43 28.68
CA LYS A 316 2.80 -17.93 29.85
C LYS A 316 1.79 -19.01 29.47
N TYR A 317 1.02 -18.78 28.40
CA TYR A 317 0.06 -19.76 27.91
C TYR A 317 0.74 -21.05 27.44
N LYS A 318 1.82 -20.95 26.65
CA LYS A 318 2.62 -22.09 26.21
C LYS A 318 3.23 -22.85 27.39
N ARG A 319 3.77 -22.16 28.40
CA ARG A 319 4.27 -22.76 29.64
C ARG A 319 3.17 -23.48 30.42
N GLY A 320 2.01 -22.84 30.61
CA GLY A 320 0.88 -23.42 31.32
C GLY A 320 0.36 -24.67 30.62
N TYR A 321 0.20 -24.62 29.30
CA TYR A 321 -0.20 -25.77 28.49
C TYR A 321 0.83 -26.90 28.56
N ALA A 322 2.11 -26.57 28.44
CA ALA A 322 3.18 -27.56 28.52
C ALA A 322 3.28 -28.19 29.92
N GLN A 323 3.02 -27.43 31.00
CA GLN A 323 2.97 -27.95 32.37
C GLN A 323 1.81 -28.93 32.56
N ILE A 324 0.60 -28.58 32.10
CA ILE A 324 -0.57 -29.47 32.14
C ILE A 324 -0.29 -30.76 31.37
N LEU A 325 0.32 -30.64 30.19
CA LEU A 325 0.70 -31.80 29.37
C LEU A 325 1.76 -32.66 30.06
N PHE A 326 2.75 -32.04 30.71
CA PHE A 326 3.79 -32.73 31.45
C PHE A 326 3.21 -33.50 32.65
N ASP A 327 2.37 -32.84 33.46
CA ASP A 327 1.76 -33.45 34.65
C ASP A 327 0.79 -34.58 34.28
N ALA A 328 0.27 -34.59 33.04
CA ALA A 328 -0.54 -35.69 32.53
C ALA A 328 0.31 -36.94 32.22
N PHE A 329 1.55 -36.78 31.74
CA PHE A 329 2.44 -37.89 31.37
C PHE A 329 3.32 -38.39 32.52
N ASP A 330 3.70 -37.53 33.47
CA ASP A 330 4.50 -37.86 34.67
C ASP A 330 3.60 -38.45 35.77
N LEU A 331 3.33 -39.75 35.66
CA LEU A 331 2.42 -40.49 36.57
C LEU A 331 3.05 -40.70 37.95
N ASN A 332 4.37 -40.85 38.01
CA ASN A 332 5.12 -41.09 39.23
C ASN A 332 5.57 -39.79 39.94
N LYS A 333 5.38 -38.63 39.30
CA LYS A 333 5.73 -37.28 39.77
C LYS A 333 7.22 -37.09 40.05
N ASP A 334 8.09 -37.83 39.39
CA ASP A 334 9.53 -37.72 39.58
C ASP A 334 10.16 -36.55 38.80
N GLY A 335 9.32 -35.80 38.08
CA GLY A 335 9.73 -34.64 37.30
C GLY A 335 10.39 -35.00 35.97
N LYS A 336 10.30 -36.27 35.55
CA LYS A 336 10.79 -36.79 34.26
C LYS A 336 9.75 -37.76 33.70
N VAL A 337 9.52 -37.68 32.40
CA VAL A 337 8.65 -38.69 31.75
C VAL A 337 9.51 -39.88 31.38
N HIS A 338 9.24 -41.01 32.03
CA HIS A 338 9.90 -42.28 31.81
C HIS A 338 9.19 -43.13 30.74
N PHE A 339 9.93 -44.01 30.07
CA PHE A 339 9.42 -44.84 28.98
C PHE A 339 8.29 -45.77 29.46
N GLU A 340 8.42 -46.26 30.68
CA GLU A 340 7.42 -47.09 31.36
C GLU A 340 6.09 -46.37 31.59
N GLU A 341 6.09 -45.04 31.74
CA GLU A 341 4.89 -44.24 31.95
C GLU A 341 4.14 -44.00 30.64
N LEU A 342 4.86 -43.91 29.53
CA LEU A 342 4.28 -43.78 28.20
C LEU A 342 3.59 -45.07 27.73
N LYS A 343 4.06 -46.24 28.19
CA LYS A 343 3.38 -47.53 27.97
C LYS A 343 2.03 -47.64 28.66
N ALA A 344 1.75 -46.81 29.66
CA ALA A 344 0.46 -46.80 30.36
C ALA A 344 -0.65 -46.19 29.49
N PHE A 345 -0.30 -45.39 28.48
CA PHE A 345 -1.24 -44.75 27.56
C PHE A 345 -1.53 -45.69 26.39
N LYS A 346 -2.71 -46.30 26.42
CA LYS A 346 -3.20 -47.21 25.38
C LYS A 346 -3.40 -46.51 24.03
N GLU A 347 -3.44 -45.19 23.99
CA GLU A 347 -3.55 -44.43 22.74
C GLU A 347 -2.30 -44.51 21.84
N PHE A 348 -1.17 -45.01 22.37
CA PHE A 348 0.08 -45.16 21.61
C PHE A 348 0.29 -46.56 21.02
N ASP A 349 -0.68 -47.45 21.18
CA ASP A 349 -0.71 -48.78 20.57
C ASP A 349 -1.05 -48.66 19.07
N GLY A 350 -0.01 -48.64 18.24
CA GLY A 350 -0.15 -48.53 16.79
C GLY A 350 -0.54 -49.86 16.12
N GLY A 351 -0.26 -50.98 16.79
CA GLY A 351 -0.56 -52.34 16.35
C GLY A 351 -1.96 -52.83 16.71
N GLY A 352 -2.61 -52.20 17.69
CA GLY A 352 -3.94 -52.56 18.20
C GLY A 352 -3.96 -53.87 18.99
N ASP A 353 -2.82 -54.28 19.55
CA ASP A 353 -2.67 -55.55 20.29
C ASP A 353 -2.98 -55.44 21.79
N GLY A 354 -3.31 -54.22 22.25
CA GLY A 354 -3.65 -53.90 23.63
C GLY A 354 -2.44 -53.68 24.54
N VAL A 355 -1.21 -53.79 24.02
CA VAL A 355 0.03 -53.62 24.77
C VAL A 355 1.04 -52.81 23.96
N VAL A 356 1.34 -51.58 24.40
CA VAL A 356 2.35 -50.75 23.72
C VAL A 356 3.74 -51.40 23.79
N SER A 357 4.24 -51.85 22.63
CA SER A 357 5.56 -52.49 22.48
C SER A 357 6.71 -51.47 22.60
N ASP A 358 7.91 -51.94 22.95
CA ASP A 358 9.12 -51.12 23.08
C ASP A 358 9.49 -50.36 21.80
N ASP A 359 9.16 -50.93 20.64
CA ASP A 359 9.45 -50.28 19.35
C ASP A 359 8.38 -49.26 18.98
N GLU A 360 7.12 -49.51 19.36
CA GLU A 360 6.01 -48.58 19.13
C GLU A 360 6.15 -47.35 20.02
N ALA A 361 6.37 -47.53 21.31
CA ALA A 361 6.63 -46.45 22.24
C ALA A 361 7.87 -45.64 21.85
N LYS A 362 8.90 -46.23 21.22
CA LYS A 362 10.05 -45.48 20.67
C LYS A 362 9.66 -44.63 19.45
N VAL A 363 8.81 -45.14 18.57
CA VAL A 363 8.31 -44.39 17.40
C VAL A 363 7.43 -43.23 17.85
N THR A 364 6.49 -43.45 18.76
CA THR A 364 5.68 -42.37 19.36
C THR A 364 6.57 -41.40 20.13
N LEU A 365 7.56 -41.88 20.89
CA LEU A 365 8.54 -41.01 21.52
C LEU A 365 9.20 -40.13 20.48
N ASN A 366 9.62 -40.64 19.32
CA ASN A 366 10.39 -39.87 18.33
C ASN A 366 9.52 -38.82 17.60
N TYR A 367 8.27 -39.16 17.28
CA TYR A 367 7.30 -38.25 16.69
C TYR A 367 6.83 -37.18 17.69
N LEU A 368 6.49 -37.60 18.92
CA LEU A 368 6.12 -36.69 19.99
C LEU A 368 7.33 -35.91 20.48
N LEU A 369 8.55 -36.44 20.46
CA LEU A 369 9.78 -35.76 20.89
C LEU A 369 9.97 -34.47 20.12
N HIS A 370 9.60 -34.36 18.85
CA HIS A 370 9.77 -33.07 18.17
C HIS A 370 8.86 -31.98 18.77
N TYR A 371 7.64 -32.36 19.16
CA TYR A 371 6.61 -31.46 19.69
C TYR A 371 6.75 -31.26 21.22
N ILE A 372 6.96 -32.35 21.95
CA ILE A 372 7.21 -32.41 23.39
C ILE A 372 8.58 -31.84 23.73
N LYS A 373 9.66 -32.08 22.98
CA LYS A 373 10.97 -31.44 23.27
C LYS A 373 10.89 -29.93 23.10
N TYR A 374 10.19 -29.44 22.08
CA TYR A 374 9.93 -28.00 21.89
C TYR A 374 9.07 -27.42 23.04
N LEU A 375 8.07 -28.15 23.52
CA LEU A 375 7.24 -27.74 24.67
C LEU A 375 7.94 -27.89 26.03
N MET A 376 8.82 -28.88 26.20
CA MET A 376 9.55 -29.17 27.45
C MET A 376 10.83 -28.35 27.60
N GLU A 377 11.48 -27.93 26.50
CA GLU A 377 12.55 -26.90 26.51
C GLU A 377 12.05 -25.57 27.08
N VAL A 378 10.76 -25.26 26.91
CA VAL A 378 10.11 -24.05 27.46
C VAL A 378 9.92 -24.11 28.99
N ILE A 379 9.92 -25.31 29.58
CA ILE A 379 9.77 -25.57 31.04
C ILE A 379 11.09 -26.01 31.69
N GLY A 380 12.12 -26.37 30.90
CA GLY A 380 13.42 -26.82 31.40
C GLY A 380 13.45 -28.23 31.98
N ARG A 381 12.53 -29.13 31.58
CA ARG A 381 12.50 -30.53 32.03
C ARG A 381 13.05 -31.48 30.96
N VAL A 382 13.72 -32.56 31.38
CA VAL A 382 14.48 -33.47 30.50
C VAL A 382 13.78 -34.83 30.40
N ILE A 383 13.61 -35.32 29.17
CA ILE A 383 13.17 -36.70 28.89
C ILE A 383 14.40 -37.62 28.98
N ILE A 384 14.37 -38.63 29.85
CA ILE A 384 15.42 -39.65 29.90
C ILE A 384 15.13 -40.71 28.83
N ARG A 385 15.95 -40.74 27.78
CA ARG A 385 16.03 -41.89 26.88
C ARG A 385 16.88 -42.97 27.56
N LYS A 386 16.26 -44.09 27.94
CA LYS A 386 16.97 -45.37 28.00
C LYS A 386 16.23 -46.37 27.14
#